data_AF-A0AAE4NVR9-F1
#
_entry.id   AF-A0AAE4NVR9-F1
#
_cell.length_a   1.000
_cell.length_b   1.000
_cell.length_c   1.000
_cell.angle_alpha   90.00
_cell.angle_beta   90.00
_cell.angle_gamma   90.00
#
_symmetry.space_group_name_H-M   'P 1'
#
loop_
_entity.id
_entity.type
_entity.pdbx_description
1 polymer ?
#
loop_
_entity_poly.entity_id
_entity_poly.type
_entity_poly.pdbx_seq_one_letter_code
_entity_poly.pdbx_strand_id
1 'polypeptide(L)'
;MFYKDKKKYFGIQNYTKIFFIMCLIAFMIKESEKIIIIKTAITLRKMLSNNKSSSAKADVSVDIVNSYDKIAANSNSELTKATVNSAFSGKKRSTMATIVLIVESMGYTMIDFAEIYDQLSERDAKKFREEILKRS
;
A
#
# COMPACT_ATOMS: atom_id res chain seq x y z
N MET A 1 -36.19 44.07 -38.60
CA MET A 1 -35.39 43.05 -39.30
C MET A 1 -34.56 42.32 -38.25
N PHE A 2 -34.89 41.06 -37.96
CA PHE A 2 -34.25 40.24 -36.93
C PHE A 2 -32.90 39.70 -37.42
N TYR A 3 -31.83 39.89 -36.67
CA TYR A 3 -30.69 38.97 -36.70
C TYR A 3 -30.20 38.72 -35.28
N LYS A 4 -30.51 37.51 -34.79
CA LYS A 4 -30.18 37.03 -33.45
C LYS A 4 -28.80 36.37 -33.53
N ASP A 5 -27.81 37.00 -32.92
CA ASP A 5 -26.43 36.55 -32.90
C ASP A 5 -26.30 35.25 -32.07
N LYS A 6 -26.14 34.11 -32.74
CA LYS A 6 -25.99 32.77 -32.13
C LYS A 6 -24.55 32.30 -32.22
N LYS A 7 -23.60 32.92 -31.53
CA LYS A 7 -22.24 32.35 -31.38
C LYS A 7 -21.56 32.76 -30.07
N LYS A 8 -21.80 32.05 -28.94
CA LYS A 8 -20.82 32.04 -27.81
C LYS A 8 -21.04 31.06 -26.65
N TYR A 9 -21.46 29.80 -26.86
CA TYR A 9 -21.56 28.85 -25.72
C TYR A 9 -21.01 27.44 -25.97
N PHE A 10 -20.57 27.12 -27.19
CA PHE A 10 -20.18 25.75 -27.55
C PHE A 10 -18.80 25.34 -27.00
N GLY A 11 -17.86 26.28 -26.84
CA GLY A 11 -16.52 25.99 -26.32
C GLY A 11 -16.49 25.68 -24.81
N ILE A 12 -17.18 26.49 -24.00
CA ILE A 12 -17.12 26.44 -22.52
C ILE A 12 -17.64 25.10 -21.98
N GLN A 13 -18.74 24.58 -22.53
CA GLN A 13 -19.32 23.29 -22.16
C GLN A 13 -18.35 22.11 -22.34
N ASN A 14 -17.53 22.14 -23.41
CA ASN A 14 -16.56 21.08 -23.67
C ASN A 14 -15.37 21.14 -22.71
N TYR A 15 -14.87 22.34 -22.38
CA TYR A 15 -13.80 22.49 -21.38
C TYR A 15 -14.26 22.06 -19.99
N THR A 16 -15.49 22.40 -19.57
CA THR A 16 -16.04 21.97 -18.28
C THR A 16 -16.18 20.45 -18.21
N LYS A 17 -16.63 19.80 -19.29
CA LYS A 17 -16.71 18.33 -19.37
C LYS A 17 -15.33 17.66 -19.28
N ILE A 18 -14.34 18.17 -20.02
CA ILE A 18 -12.97 17.67 -19.99
C ILE A 18 -12.38 17.81 -18.58
N PHE A 19 -12.55 18.97 -17.96
CA PHE A 19 -12.09 19.22 -16.60
C PHE A 19 -12.72 18.24 -15.60
N PHE A 20 -14.03 18.02 -15.68
CA PHE A 20 -14.74 17.08 -14.82
C PHE A 20 -14.23 15.64 -14.99
N ILE A 21 -14.00 15.18 -16.23
CA ILE A 21 -13.44 13.86 -16.51
C ILE A 21 -12.03 13.73 -15.90
N MET A 22 -11.18 14.74 -16.07
CA MET A 22 -9.84 14.74 -15.47
C MET A 22 -9.90 14.66 -13.93
N CYS A 23 -10.85 15.37 -13.30
CA CYS A 23 -11.06 15.28 -11.85
C CYS A 23 -11.50 13.87 -11.41
N LEU A 24 -12.41 13.23 -12.15
CA LEU A 24 -12.84 11.86 -11.86
C LEU A 24 -11.69 10.87 -11.97
N ILE A 25 -10.88 10.95 -13.04
CA ILE A 25 -9.71 10.10 -13.23
C ILE A 25 -8.72 10.29 -12.08
N ALA A 26 -8.42 11.54 -11.71
CA ALA A 26 -7.52 11.85 -10.61
C ALA A 26 -8.04 11.31 -9.26
N PHE A 27 -9.36 11.37 -9.04
CA PHE A 27 -9.98 10.79 -7.85
C PHE A 27 -9.85 9.27 -7.83
N MET A 28 -10.16 8.59 -8.93
CA MET A 28 -10.05 7.13 -9.03
C MET A 28 -8.61 6.65 -8.81
N ILE A 29 -7.62 7.32 -9.41
CA ILE A 29 -6.20 6.99 -9.20
C ILE A 29 -5.81 7.11 -7.72
N LYS A 30 -6.26 8.17 -7.03
CA LYS A 30 -5.98 8.37 -5.60
C LYS A 30 -6.59 7.28 -4.72
N GLU A 31 -7.79 6.80 -5.05
CA GLU A 31 -8.42 5.70 -4.31
C GLU A 31 -7.71 4.37 -4.58
N SER A 32 -7.37 4.07 -5.83
CA SER A 32 -6.60 2.86 -6.17
C SER A 32 -5.24 2.86 -5.47
N GLU A 33 -4.53 4.00 -5.43
CA GLU A 33 -3.26 4.13 -4.72
C GLU A 33 -3.41 3.81 -3.22
N LYS A 34 -4.46 4.32 -2.56
CA LYS A 34 -4.71 4.02 -1.13
C LYS A 34 -4.93 2.53 -0.91
N ILE A 35 -5.70 1.88 -1.77
CA ILE A 35 -5.93 0.44 -1.69
C ILE A 35 -4.60 -0.31 -1.81
N ILE A 36 -3.75 0.05 -2.78
CA ILE A 36 -2.44 -0.57 -2.97
C ILE A 36 -1.58 -0.45 -1.71
N ILE A 37 -1.46 0.77 -1.16
CA ILE A 37 -0.67 1.04 0.06
C ILE A 37 -1.15 0.19 1.24
N ILE A 38 -2.47 0.10 1.42
CA ILE A 38 -3.07 -0.67 2.51
C ILE A 38 -2.82 -2.17 2.30
N LYS A 39 -3.08 -2.71 1.10
CA LYS A 39 -2.85 -4.13 0.80
C LYS A 39 -1.38 -4.50 1.05
N THR A 40 -0.44 -3.66 0.61
CA THR A 40 0.99 -3.86 0.89
C THR A 40 1.27 -3.95 2.38
N ALA A 41 0.76 -3.01 3.18
CA ALA A 41 0.95 -3.02 4.63
C ALA A 41 0.35 -4.27 5.31
N ILE A 42 -0.83 -4.72 4.86
CA ILE A 42 -1.46 -5.95 5.35
C ILE A 42 -0.60 -7.17 5.01
N THR A 43 -0.13 -7.29 3.77
CA THR A 43 0.72 -8.41 3.34
C THR A 43 2.00 -8.49 4.19
N LEU A 44 2.71 -7.38 4.35
CA LEU A 44 3.92 -7.32 5.19
C LEU A 44 3.63 -7.74 6.63
N ARG A 45 2.50 -7.30 7.20
CA ARG A 45 2.07 -7.71 8.55
C ARG A 45 1.75 -9.19 8.66
N LYS A 46 1.08 -9.77 7.65
CA LYS A 46 0.78 -11.20 7.63
C LYS A 46 2.07 -12.03 7.59
N MET A 47 3.01 -11.69 6.70
CA MET A 47 4.32 -12.34 6.61
C MET A 47 5.07 -12.28 7.95
N LEU A 48 5.14 -11.10 8.56
CA LEU A 48 5.79 -10.95 9.87
C LEU A 48 5.07 -11.73 10.98
N SER A 49 3.75 -11.78 10.95
CA SER A 49 2.95 -12.56 11.91
C SER A 49 3.18 -14.07 11.75
N ASN A 50 3.36 -14.54 10.51
CA ASN A 50 3.70 -15.93 10.23
C ASN A 50 5.10 -16.27 10.78
N ASN A 51 6.07 -15.37 10.61
CA ASN A 51 7.40 -15.54 11.20
C ASN A 51 7.35 -15.61 12.73
N LYS A 52 6.53 -14.78 13.38
CA LYS A 52 6.32 -14.82 14.83
C LYS A 52 5.71 -16.14 15.29
N SER A 53 4.72 -16.67 14.57
CA SER A 53 4.05 -17.93 14.95
C SER A 53 4.95 -19.15 14.72
N SER A 54 5.79 -19.14 13.68
CA SER A 54 6.79 -20.17 13.44
C SER A 54 7.91 -20.14 14.49
N SER A 55 8.40 -18.95 14.85
CA SER A 55 9.41 -18.77 15.91
C SER A 55 8.91 -19.23 17.28
N ALA A 56 7.62 -19.13 17.57
CA ALA A 56 7.04 -19.62 18.83
C ALA A 56 6.89 -21.15 18.90
N LYS A 57 6.99 -21.84 17.76
CA LYS A 57 6.80 -23.30 17.65
C LYS A 57 8.11 -24.07 17.40
N ALA A 58 9.18 -23.39 17.02
CA ALA A 58 10.47 -24.01 16.75
C ALA A 58 11.31 -24.08 18.04
N ASP A 59 11.68 -25.29 18.44
CA ASP A 59 12.57 -25.59 19.58
C ASP A 59 14.07 -25.39 19.23
N VAL A 60 14.35 -24.86 18.03
CA VAL A 60 15.70 -24.81 17.44
C VAL A 60 16.03 -23.42 16.89
N SER A 61 17.27 -23.03 17.11
CA SER A 61 17.99 -21.77 16.90
C SER A 61 18.03 -21.18 15.47
N VAL A 62 16.99 -21.36 14.66
CA VAL A 62 16.88 -20.66 13.37
C VAL A 62 16.53 -19.19 13.66
N ASP A 63 17.42 -18.25 13.34
CA ASP A 63 17.20 -16.81 13.59
C ASP A 63 16.15 -16.26 12.63
N ILE A 64 14.88 -16.50 12.94
CA ILE A 64 13.76 -16.01 12.17
C ILE A 64 13.58 -14.51 12.43
N VAL A 65 13.57 -13.73 11.34
CA VAL A 65 13.30 -12.29 11.38
C VAL A 65 11.81 -12.05 11.66
N ASN A 66 11.50 -11.68 12.90
CA ASN A 66 10.14 -11.59 13.42
C ASN A 66 9.78 -10.21 14.02
N SER A 67 10.67 -9.22 13.93
CA SER A 67 10.48 -7.87 14.48
C SER A 67 10.99 -6.79 13.52
N TYR A 68 10.52 -5.55 13.68
CA TYR A 68 10.97 -4.43 12.84
C TYR A 68 12.46 -4.13 13.01
N ASP A 69 13.00 -4.34 14.21
CA ASP A 69 14.42 -4.17 14.49
C ASP A 69 15.26 -5.21 13.75
N LYS A 70 14.81 -6.48 13.75
CA LYS A 70 15.48 -7.54 13.00
C LYS A 70 15.41 -7.30 11.49
N ILE A 71 14.29 -6.80 10.97
CA ILE A 71 14.17 -6.45 9.53
C ILE A 71 15.19 -5.36 9.18
N ALA A 72 15.26 -4.29 9.97
CA ALA A 72 16.22 -3.21 9.73
C ALA A 72 17.67 -3.74 9.77
N ALA A 73 18.01 -4.55 10.77
CA ALA A 73 19.34 -5.14 10.92
C ALA A 73 19.73 -6.09 9.77
N ASN A 74 18.78 -6.85 9.22
CA ASN A 74 19.03 -7.84 8.15
C ASN A 74 18.98 -7.26 6.72
N SER A 75 18.64 -5.98 6.58
CA SER A 75 18.48 -5.32 5.28
C SER A 75 19.76 -4.69 4.71
N ASN A 76 20.94 -5.19 5.11
CA ASN A 76 22.26 -4.66 4.69
C ASN A 76 22.46 -3.15 4.94
N SER A 77 21.83 -2.56 5.97
CA SER A 77 21.88 -1.13 6.32
C SER A 77 21.03 -0.18 5.45
N GLU A 78 20.35 -0.68 4.41
CA GLU A 78 19.50 0.15 3.54
C GLU A 78 18.19 0.61 4.23
N LEU A 79 17.70 -0.11 5.24
CA LEU A 79 16.46 0.23 5.94
C LEU A 79 16.68 0.68 7.38
N THR A 80 16.11 1.84 7.70
CA THR A 80 15.94 2.26 9.10
C THR A 80 14.68 1.64 9.71
N LYS A 81 14.64 1.47 11.04
CA LYS A 81 13.42 1.08 11.76
C LYS A 81 12.22 1.98 11.44
N ALA A 82 12.47 3.28 11.22
CA ALA A 82 11.43 4.24 10.85
C ALA A 82 10.85 3.93 9.45
N THR A 83 11.70 3.59 8.49
CA THR A 83 11.29 3.16 7.14
C THR A 83 10.47 1.88 7.20
N VAL A 84 10.94 0.88 7.97
CA VAL A 84 10.21 -0.38 8.19
C VAL A 84 8.84 -0.08 8.82
N ASN A 85 8.80 0.65 9.92
CA ASN A 85 7.54 1.00 10.57
C ASN A 85 6.58 1.76 9.63
N SER A 86 7.11 2.65 8.78
CA SER A 86 6.31 3.38 7.80
C SER A 86 5.67 2.43 6.78
N ALA A 87 6.42 1.46 6.25
CA ALA A 87 5.90 0.46 5.32
C ALA A 87 4.78 -0.40 5.93
N PHE A 88 4.94 -0.81 7.20
CA PHE A 88 3.93 -1.56 7.91
C PHE A 88 2.72 -0.71 8.35
N SER A 89 2.84 0.63 8.35
CA SER A 89 1.76 1.52 8.80
C SER A 89 0.61 1.65 7.80
N GLY A 90 0.87 1.47 6.50
CA GLY A 90 -0.11 1.75 5.45
C GLY A 90 -0.54 3.22 5.35
N LYS A 91 0.17 4.15 5.98
CA LYS A 91 -0.13 5.59 5.95
C LYS A 91 0.47 6.32 4.74
N LYS A 92 1.59 5.81 4.24
CA LYS A 92 2.34 6.40 3.11
C LYS A 92 2.80 5.29 2.17
N ARG A 93 3.00 5.65 0.91
CA ARG A 93 3.55 4.75 -0.10
C ARG A 93 4.98 4.37 0.24
N SER A 94 5.27 3.06 0.21
CA SER A 94 6.64 2.54 0.18
C SER A 94 7.07 2.34 -1.26
N THR A 95 8.34 2.57 -1.54
CA THR A 95 8.91 2.27 -2.86
C THR A 95 8.99 0.75 -3.05
N MET A 96 9.01 0.29 -4.31
CA MET A 96 9.16 -1.14 -4.59
C MET A 96 10.47 -1.70 -4.03
N ALA A 97 11.58 -0.94 -4.15
CA ALA A 97 12.86 -1.32 -3.55
C ALA A 97 12.75 -1.55 -2.04
N THR A 98 12.05 -0.68 -1.31
CA THR A 98 11.79 -0.88 0.13
C THR A 98 10.95 -2.13 0.39
N ILE A 99 9.93 -2.40 -0.43
CA ILE A 99 9.09 -3.60 -0.26
C ILE A 99 9.91 -4.87 -0.45
N VAL A 100 10.71 -4.94 -1.54
CA VAL A 100 11.58 -6.09 -1.84
C VAL A 100 12.57 -6.34 -0.71
N LEU A 101 13.27 -5.30 -0.26
CA LEU A 101 14.24 -5.43 0.85
C LEU A 101 13.57 -5.95 2.13
N ILE A 102 12.37 -5.47 2.47
CA ILE A 102 11.65 -5.95 3.66
C ILE A 102 11.26 -7.42 3.50
N VAL A 103 10.74 -7.82 2.33
CA VAL A 103 10.31 -9.19 2.03
C VAL A 103 11.49 -10.16 2.13
N GLU A 104 12.60 -9.85 1.47
CA GLU A 104 13.81 -10.65 1.49
C GLU A 104 14.45 -10.70 2.88
N SER A 105 14.45 -9.59 3.62
CA SER A 105 14.93 -9.55 5.01
C SER A 105 14.11 -10.45 5.94
N MET A 106 12.84 -10.72 5.61
CA MET A 106 11.99 -11.66 6.36
C MET A 106 12.18 -13.12 5.92
N GLY A 107 13.03 -13.39 4.92
CA GLY A 107 13.27 -14.71 4.36
C GLY A 107 12.21 -15.18 3.37
N TYR A 108 11.39 -14.26 2.85
CA TYR A 108 10.38 -14.56 1.82
C TYR A 108 10.84 -14.15 0.43
N THR A 109 10.17 -14.70 -0.58
CA THR A 109 10.28 -14.25 -1.97
C THR A 109 9.16 -13.28 -2.33
N MET A 110 9.32 -12.58 -3.45
CA MET A 110 8.24 -11.76 -4.00
C MET A 110 7.06 -12.60 -4.54
N ILE A 111 7.24 -13.90 -4.77
CA ILE A 111 6.15 -14.82 -5.12
C ILE A 111 5.26 -15.02 -3.89
N ASP A 112 5.85 -15.30 -2.72
CA ASP A 112 5.10 -15.41 -1.46
C ASP A 112 4.34 -14.11 -1.15
N PHE A 113 4.96 -12.96 -1.45
CA PHE A 113 4.32 -11.66 -1.30
C PHE A 113 3.09 -11.54 -2.20
N ALA A 114 3.22 -11.88 -3.48
CA ALA A 114 2.15 -11.80 -4.45
C ALA A 114 0.97 -12.70 -4.08
N GLU A 115 1.23 -13.95 -3.66
CA GLU A 115 0.19 -14.89 -3.25
C GLU A 115 -0.64 -14.35 -2.09
N ILE A 116 0.00 -13.81 -1.05
CA ILE A 116 -0.71 -13.22 0.09
C ILE A 116 -1.44 -11.94 -0.35
N TYR A 117 -0.82 -11.12 -1.19
CA TYR A 117 -1.40 -9.85 -1.67
C TYR A 117 -2.64 -10.05 -2.54
N ASP A 118 -2.64 -11.04 -3.42
CA ASP A 118 -3.73 -11.31 -4.35
C ASP A 118 -4.96 -11.91 -3.65
N GLN A 119 -4.75 -12.59 -2.52
CA GLN A 119 -5.84 -13.07 -1.67
C GLN A 119 -6.57 -11.94 -0.92
N LEU A 120 -5.99 -10.74 -0.83
CA LEU A 120 -6.61 -9.63 -0.11
C LEU A 120 -7.68 -8.93 -0.94
N SER A 121 -8.87 -8.84 -0.36
CA SER A 121 -10.01 -8.12 -0.92
C SER A 121 -10.07 -6.67 -0.45
N GLU A 122 -10.90 -5.84 -1.10
CA GLU A 122 -11.18 -4.47 -0.62
C GLU A 122 -11.78 -4.45 0.79
N ARG A 123 -12.50 -5.51 1.19
CA ARG A 123 -13.04 -5.64 2.55
C ARG A 123 -11.93 -5.75 3.59
N ASP A 124 -10.84 -6.46 3.26
CA ASP A 124 -9.67 -6.57 4.13
C ASP A 124 -8.98 -5.20 4.29
N ALA A 125 -8.88 -4.45 3.18
CA ALA A 125 -8.35 -3.10 3.20
C ALA A 125 -9.21 -2.15 4.06
N LYS A 126 -10.54 -2.23 3.95
CA LYS A 126 -11.46 -1.45 4.77
C LYS A 126 -11.32 -1.79 6.26
N LYS A 127 -11.31 -3.07 6.61
CA LYS A 127 -11.16 -3.54 7.99
C LYS A 127 -9.84 -3.04 8.61
N PHE A 128 -8.74 -3.15 7.87
CA PHE A 128 -7.44 -2.66 8.33
C PHE A 128 -7.46 -1.15 8.62
N ARG A 129 -8.10 -0.36 7.77
CA ARG A 129 -8.24 1.09 7.96
C ARG A 129 -9.01 1.42 9.24
N GLU A 130 -10.09 0.70 9.52
CA GLU A 130 -10.86 0.85 10.76
C GLU A 130 -10.05 0.47 11.99
N GLU A 131 -9.25 -0.60 11.92
CA GLU A 131 -8.37 -1.03 13.02
C GLU A 131 -7.27 -0.01 13.32
N ILE A 132 -6.69 0.63 12.30
CA ILE A 132 -5.70 1.70 12.50
C ILE A 132 -6.35 2.93 13.13
N LEU A 133 -7.55 3.32 12.66
CA LEU A 133 -8.24 4.49 13.20
C LEU A 133 -8.64 4.32 14.67
N LYS A 134 -8.96 3.09 15.08
CA LYS A 134 -9.27 2.77 16.50
C LYS A 134 -8.04 2.78 17.42
N ARG A 135 -6.82 2.70 16.86
CA ARG A 135 -5.56 2.63 17.63
C ARG A 135 -4.81 3.97 17.67
N SER A 136 -5.26 4.97 16.92
CA SER A 136 -4.72 6.34 16.90
C SER A 136 -5.52 7.26 17.80
#